data_AF-A0A9Y4N8J4-F1
#
_entry.id   AF-A0A9Y4N8J4-F1
#
_cell.length_a   1.000
_cell.length_b   1.000
_cell.length_c   1.000
_cell.angle_alpha   90.00
_cell.angle_beta   90.00
_cell.angle_gamma   90.00
#
_symmetry.space_group_name_H-M   'P 1'
#
loop_
_entity.id
_entity.type
_entity.pdbx_description
1 polymer ?
#
loop_
_entity_poly.entity_id
_entity_poly.type
_entity_poly.pdbx_seq_one_letter_code
_entity_poly.pdbx_strand_id
1 'polypeptide(L)'
;MMVQYSDRNTADAAPIRNGQPLTDSPRPHTPEAPPTGRHEGHGRTPSPDPQNTCGLVGRTPKSPQAPDGGSSSRAPIMCAFVSAAVAVGGAVAGVLPTHRQCTIEIKNESSHYSLSEPSVHVVSGHYAEPLVAHLGPSSSGTALFTKTPHCARGAVGVFTYNLCNEQKKRTTGKMAVMFSIPYDFNLYSNWYAVGIFNNSTECNYDLYYQMYNASKKCLFVREKASGPSLKFKKDQVTILATMSDTYTPVIKVQVKDN
;
A
#
# COMPACT_ATOMS: atom_id res chain seq x y z
N MET A 1 21.21 -55.13 33.72
CA MET A 1 20.93 -56.56 33.50
C MET A 1 19.52 -56.65 32.92
N MET A 2 19.31 -56.81 31.61
CA MET A 2 19.45 -58.05 30.82
C MET A 2 18.82 -59.24 31.54
N VAL A 3 17.73 -59.80 31.01
CA VAL A 3 17.65 -61.13 30.37
C VAL A 3 16.34 -61.22 29.56
N GLN A 4 16.45 -61.63 28.28
CA GLN A 4 15.36 -62.10 27.43
C GLN A 4 15.08 -63.58 27.67
N TYR A 5 13.86 -64.06 27.37
CA TYR A 5 13.69 -65.43 26.88
C TYR A 5 12.58 -65.53 25.84
N SER A 6 12.91 -66.24 24.77
CA SER A 6 12.20 -66.50 23.52
C SER A 6 11.25 -67.69 23.65
N ASP A 7 10.23 -67.80 22.78
CA ASP A 7 10.10 -68.98 21.91
C ASP A 7 9.11 -68.77 20.74
N ARG A 8 9.42 -69.51 19.66
CA ARG A 8 8.85 -69.45 18.29
C ARG A 8 7.72 -70.49 18.09
N ASN A 9 7.22 -70.52 16.84
CA ASN A 9 6.39 -71.52 16.13
C ASN A 9 4.87 -71.22 16.12
N THR A 10 4.11 -71.28 15.03
CA THR A 10 4.27 -71.93 13.72
C THR A 10 3.35 -71.23 12.70
N ALA A 11 3.76 -71.18 11.43
CA ALA A 11 2.91 -70.79 10.31
C ALA A 11 1.80 -71.81 10.04
N ASP A 12 0.61 -71.37 9.62
CA ASP A 12 -0.21 -72.13 8.66
C ASP A 12 -1.12 -71.22 7.83
N ALA A 13 -1.48 -71.73 6.66
CA ALA A 13 -1.61 -71.05 5.40
C ALA A 13 -2.99 -70.44 5.07
N ALA A 14 -2.96 -69.50 4.12
CA ALA A 14 -4.10 -69.07 3.33
C ALA A 14 -4.43 -70.07 2.20
N PRO A 15 -5.68 -70.16 1.72
CA PRO A 15 -6.00 -70.87 0.48
C PRO A 15 -5.85 -69.96 -0.77
N ILE A 16 -5.20 -70.53 -1.79
CA ILE A 16 -5.09 -70.10 -3.21
C ILE A 16 -6.33 -70.72 -3.94
N ARG A 17 -6.98 -70.23 -5.02
CA ARG A 17 -6.50 -69.88 -6.37
C ARG A 17 -7.69 -69.55 -7.29
N ASN A 18 -7.49 -68.57 -8.19
CA ASN A 18 -7.97 -68.48 -9.58
C ASN A 18 -6.89 -67.57 -10.23
N GLY A 19 -6.01 -67.94 -11.17
CA GLY A 19 -6.21 -68.63 -12.43
C GLY A 19 -5.58 -67.79 -13.57
N GLN A 20 -4.24 -67.64 -13.57
CA GLN A 20 -3.32 -67.21 -14.65
C GLN A 20 -3.20 -65.73 -15.13
N PRO A 21 -2.03 -65.34 -15.72
CA PRO A 21 -1.46 -63.98 -15.63
C PRO A 21 -1.25 -63.25 -16.97
N LEU A 22 -1.26 -61.91 -16.95
CA LEU A 22 -0.56 -61.07 -17.94
C LEU A 22 -0.04 -59.79 -17.26
N THR A 23 1.24 -59.53 -17.49
CA THR A 23 2.01 -58.36 -17.10
C THR A 23 1.58 -57.13 -17.89
N ASP A 24 1.27 -56.01 -17.24
CA ASP A 24 1.68 -54.70 -17.76
C ASP A 24 1.65 -53.64 -16.66
N SER A 25 2.78 -52.96 -16.49
CA SER A 25 2.97 -51.88 -15.51
C SER A 25 2.40 -50.56 -16.07
N PRO A 26 1.55 -49.81 -15.34
CA PRO A 26 1.20 -48.46 -15.76
C PRO A 26 2.35 -47.50 -15.44
N ARG A 27 2.93 -46.90 -16.50
CA ARG A 27 3.85 -45.75 -16.40
C ARG A 27 3.14 -44.54 -15.76
N PRO A 28 3.85 -43.70 -15.00
CA PRO A 28 3.29 -42.44 -14.50
C PRO A 28 3.06 -41.46 -15.66
N HIS A 29 1.83 -40.95 -15.76
CA HIS A 29 1.46 -39.90 -16.69
C HIS A 29 2.02 -38.56 -16.22
N THR A 30 2.91 -37.98 -17.02
CA THR A 30 3.32 -36.57 -16.95
C THR A 30 2.20 -35.69 -17.53
N PRO A 31 1.76 -34.61 -16.85
CA PRO A 31 0.80 -33.68 -17.44
C PRO A 31 1.45 -32.84 -18.56
N GLU A 32 0.87 -32.96 -19.75
CA GLU A 32 1.19 -32.24 -20.97
C GLU A 32 0.72 -30.77 -20.90
N ALA A 33 1.52 -29.84 -21.42
CA ALA A 33 1.25 -28.40 -21.41
C ALA A 33 0.12 -28.04 -22.41
N PRO A 34 -0.72 -27.00 -22.14
CA PRO A 34 -1.78 -26.62 -23.06
C PRO A 34 -1.27 -25.83 -24.28
N PRO A 35 -1.99 -25.88 -25.41
CA PRO A 35 -1.54 -25.34 -26.68
C PRO A 35 -1.60 -23.80 -26.75
N THR A 36 -0.64 -23.25 -27.49
CA THR A 36 -0.51 -21.83 -27.83
C THR A 36 -1.61 -21.40 -28.83
N GLY A 37 -2.70 -20.83 -28.31
CA GLY A 37 -3.74 -20.16 -29.09
C GLY A 37 -3.48 -18.66 -29.20
N ARG A 38 -3.30 -18.20 -30.44
CA ARG A 38 -3.11 -16.80 -30.85
C ARG A 38 -4.48 -16.10 -30.89
N HIS A 39 -4.70 -15.07 -30.08
CA HIS A 39 -5.84 -14.15 -30.22
C HIS A 39 -5.33 -12.72 -30.45
N GLU A 40 -5.74 -12.15 -31.58
CA GLU A 40 -5.47 -10.78 -31.99
C GLU A 40 -6.34 -9.78 -31.21
N GLY A 41 -5.69 -8.70 -30.76
CA GLY A 41 -6.19 -7.33 -30.92
C GLY A 41 -7.35 -6.83 -30.07
N HIS A 42 -7.07 -6.34 -28.85
CA HIS A 42 -7.71 -5.11 -28.34
C HIS A 42 -6.69 -4.27 -27.54
N GLY A 43 -6.66 -2.97 -27.83
CA GLY A 43 -5.53 -2.07 -27.65
C GLY A 43 -5.01 -1.92 -26.22
N ARG A 44 -3.70 -2.18 -26.06
CA ARG A 44 -2.91 -1.71 -24.92
C ARG A 44 -2.42 -0.30 -25.23
N THR A 45 -2.82 0.68 -24.43
CA THR A 45 -2.05 1.93 -24.30
C THR A 45 -0.73 1.62 -23.58
N PRO A 46 0.43 2.11 -24.05
CA PRO A 46 1.69 1.85 -23.37
C PRO A 46 1.72 2.53 -22.00
N SER A 47 2.05 1.77 -20.96
CA SER A 47 2.50 2.30 -19.68
C SER A 47 3.91 2.89 -19.87
N PRO A 48 4.21 4.12 -19.42
CA PRO A 48 5.56 4.66 -19.56
C PRO A 48 6.51 3.99 -18.54
N ASP A 49 7.61 3.44 -19.06
CA ASP A 49 8.72 2.87 -18.31
C ASP A 49 9.33 3.85 -17.28
N PRO A 50 9.78 3.36 -16.11
CA PRO A 50 10.31 4.19 -15.05
C PRO A 50 11.83 4.38 -15.21
N GLN A 51 12.28 4.96 -16.32
CA GLN A 51 13.66 5.42 -16.46
C GLN A 51 13.69 6.70 -17.31
N ASN A 52 13.36 7.83 -16.70
CA ASN A 52 13.84 9.12 -17.18
C ASN A 52 14.31 9.95 -16.00
N THR A 53 15.62 10.07 -15.91
CA THR A 53 16.38 10.99 -15.07
C THR A 53 15.93 12.42 -15.36
N CYS A 54 15.31 13.07 -14.38
CA CYS A 54 15.00 14.49 -14.46
C CYS A 54 16.26 15.31 -14.14
N GLY A 55 17.08 15.55 -15.14
CA GLY A 55 18.11 16.58 -15.11
C GLY A 55 17.57 17.86 -15.73
N LEU A 56 17.28 18.87 -14.92
CA LEU A 56 17.11 20.23 -15.41
C LEU A 56 17.86 21.21 -14.50
N VAL A 57 19.00 21.64 -15.03
CA VAL A 57 19.76 22.81 -14.62
C VAL A 57 19.02 24.07 -15.08
N GLY A 58 18.82 25.03 -14.18
CA GLY A 58 18.30 26.36 -14.50
C GLY A 58 18.46 27.30 -13.31
N ARG A 59 19.60 27.98 -13.21
CA ARG A 59 19.77 29.43 -13.47
C ARG A 59 18.89 30.32 -12.58
N THR A 60 19.52 30.89 -11.56
CA THR A 60 19.03 31.99 -10.72
C THR A 60 18.86 33.28 -11.54
N PRO A 61 17.73 33.99 -11.42
CA PRO A 61 17.60 35.35 -11.95
C PRO A 61 18.36 36.35 -11.07
N LYS A 62 19.11 37.25 -11.71
CA LYS A 62 19.74 38.43 -11.07
C LYS A 62 18.65 39.38 -10.56
N SER A 63 18.85 39.87 -9.33
CA SER A 63 18.05 40.93 -8.70
C SER A 63 18.24 42.27 -9.43
N PRO A 64 17.18 43.10 -9.63
CA PRO A 64 17.34 44.47 -10.12
C PRO A 64 17.83 45.40 -9.01
N GLN A 65 18.88 46.18 -9.29
CA GLN A 65 19.30 47.32 -8.47
C GLN A 65 18.38 48.52 -8.72
N ALA A 66 18.04 49.24 -7.65
CA ALA A 66 17.32 50.52 -7.69
C ALA A 66 18.25 51.67 -8.10
N PRO A 67 17.78 52.67 -8.86
CA PRO A 67 18.55 53.89 -9.13
C PRO A 67 18.29 54.98 -8.08
N ASP A 68 19.39 55.66 -7.73
CA ASP A 68 19.47 56.81 -6.83
C ASP A 68 18.66 58.03 -7.33
N GLY A 69 18.05 58.73 -6.38
CA GLY A 69 17.26 59.95 -6.62
C GLY A 69 18.12 61.20 -6.78
N GLY A 70 17.81 61.98 -7.82
CA GLY A 70 18.30 63.34 -8.03
C GLY A 70 17.15 64.27 -8.42
N SER A 71 16.95 65.32 -7.63
CA SER A 71 15.95 66.39 -7.80
C SER A 71 16.43 67.45 -8.80
N SER A 72 15.57 67.92 -9.71
CA SER A 72 15.37 69.37 -10.00
C SER A 72 14.41 69.62 -11.20
N SER A 73 13.25 70.22 -10.87
CA SER A 73 12.56 71.35 -11.52
C SER A 73 12.19 71.39 -13.03
N ARG A 74 10.86 71.42 -13.30
CA ARG A 74 10.07 72.33 -14.18
C ARG A 74 8.99 71.63 -15.04
N ALA A 75 7.77 72.19 -15.01
CA ALA A 75 6.51 71.72 -15.61
C ALA A 75 6.29 72.18 -17.08
N PRO A 76 5.12 71.96 -17.72
CA PRO A 76 4.53 70.69 -18.15
C PRO A 76 4.32 70.65 -19.69
N ILE A 77 4.34 69.47 -20.32
CA ILE A 77 3.79 69.29 -21.67
C ILE A 77 2.77 68.14 -21.61
N MET A 78 1.50 68.52 -21.80
CA MET A 78 0.36 67.62 -21.94
C MET A 78 0.57 66.68 -23.12
N CYS A 79 0.79 65.40 -22.85
CA CYS A 79 0.74 64.34 -23.85
C CYS A 79 -0.43 63.43 -23.49
N ALA A 80 -1.42 63.36 -24.38
CA ALA A 80 -2.63 62.58 -24.20
C ALA A 80 -2.27 61.09 -24.06
N PHE A 81 -2.50 60.52 -22.88
CA PHE A 81 -2.45 59.08 -22.68
C PHE A 81 -3.74 58.47 -23.23
N VAL A 82 -3.66 57.81 -24.38
CA VAL A 82 -4.70 56.86 -24.79
C VAL A 82 -4.49 55.63 -23.90
N SER A 83 -5.26 55.51 -22.82
CA SER A 83 -5.23 54.33 -21.96
C SER A 83 -5.79 53.13 -22.72
N ALA A 84 -4.93 52.39 -23.40
CA ALA A 84 -5.25 51.01 -23.76
C ALA A 84 -5.31 50.21 -22.46
N ALA A 85 -6.52 49.96 -21.95
CA ALA A 85 -6.73 48.99 -20.89
C ALA A 85 -6.40 47.61 -21.46
N VAL A 86 -5.15 47.15 -21.27
CA VAL A 86 -4.84 45.74 -21.44
C VAL A 86 -5.57 45.04 -20.30
N ALA A 87 -6.70 44.41 -20.61
CA ALA A 87 -7.27 43.42 -19.72
C ALA A 87 -6.25 42.29 -19.62
N VAL A 88 -5.36 42.37 -18.63
CA VAL A 88 -4.61 41.19 -18.20
C VAL A 88 -5.66 40.31 -17.53
N GLY A 89 -6.31 39.50 -18.36
CA GLY A 89 -7.03 38.30 -17.93
C GLY A 89 -6.00 37.36 -17.33
N GLY A 90 -5.53 37.68 -16.13
CA GLY A 90 -4.82 36.75 -15.29
C GLY A 90 -5.84 35.72 -14.88
N ALA A 91 -5.89 34.61 -15.61
CA ALA A 91 -6.39 33.39 -15.04
C ALA A 91 -5.56 33.20 -13.76
N VAL A 92 -6.18 33.43 -12.61
CA VAL A 92 -5.76 32.76 -11.39
C VAL A 92 -5.92 31.29 -11.72
N ALA A 93 -4.85 30.68 -12.24
CA ALA A 93 -4.70 29.25 -12.21
C ALA A 93 -4.87 28.93 -10.73
N GLY A 94 -6.05 28.45 -10.35
CA GLY A 94 -6.31 28.03 -8.98
C GLY A 94 -5.15 27.12 -8.64
N VAL A 95 -4.32 27.54 -7.70
CA VAL A 95 -3.21 26.73 -7.23
C VAL A 95 -3.88 25.57 -6.52
N LEU A 96 -4.25 24.54 -7.28
CA LEU A 96 -4.73 23.30 -6.74
C LEU A 96 -3.62 22.86 -5.79
N PRO A 97 -3.91 22.58 -4.52
CA PRO A 97 -2.90 22.06 -3.62
C PRO A 97 -2.32 20.83 -4.30
N THR A 98 -1.09 20.90 -4.81
CA THR A 98 -0.45 19.76 -5.49
C THR A 98 0.15 18.80 -4.48
N HIS A 99 0.27 19.25 -3.22
CA HIS A 99 0.75 18.45 -2.11
C HIS A 99 -0.21 17.31 -1.80
N ARG A 100 0.34 16.11 -1.66
CA ARG A 100 -0.37 14.92 -1.19
C ARG A 100 0.43 14.31 -0.05
N GLN A 101 -0.23 14.08 1.06
CA GLN A 101 0.35 13.36 2.20
C GLN A 101 -0.70 12.42 2.79
N CYS A 102 -0.28 11.34 3.42
CA CYS A 102 -1.16 10.49 4.21
C CYS A 102 -0.53 10.33 5.59
N THR A 103 -1.20 10.88 6.60
CA THR A 103 -0.84 10.66 7.99
C THR A 103 -1.51 9.37 8.45
N ILE A 104 -0.74 8.48 9.06
CA ILE A 104 -1.25 7.27 9.70
C ILE A 104 -1.19 7.50 11.20
N GLU A 105 -2.31 7.32 11.89
CA GLU A 105 -2.40 7.28 13.35
C GLU A 105 -2.81 5.88 13.77
N ILE A 106 -1.98 5.19 14.55
CA ILE A 106 -2.26 3.86 15.05
C ILE A 106 -2.42 3.93 16.55
N LYS A 107 -3.51 3.37 17.07
CA LYS A 107 -3.74 3.18 18.49
C LYS A 107 -3.95 1.69 18.76
N ASN A 108 -3.04 1.09 19.51
CA ASN A 108 -3.20 -0.27 20.00
C ASN A 108 -3.95 -0.23 21.32
N GLU A 109 -5.25 -0.54 21.30
CA GLU A 109 -6.10 -0.66 22.47
C GLU A 109 -6.27 -2.12 22.93
N SER A 110 -5.54 -3.06 22.32
CA SER A 110 -5.48 -4.43 22.81
C SER A 110 -4.72 -4.49 24.14
N SER A 111 -5.18 -5.37 25.02
CA SER A 111 -4.51 -5.77 26.25
C SER A 111 -3.63 -7.01 26.08
N HIS A 112 -3.84 -7.78 25.00
CA HIS A 112 -3.21 -9.07 24.75
C HIS A 112 -2.20 -9.07 23.60
N TYR A 113 -2.25 -8.07 22.73
CA TYR A 113 -1.45 -8.00 21.53
C TYR A 113 -0.55 -6.78 21.49
N SER A 114 0.67 -6.98 21.02
CA SER A 114 1.56 -5.91 20.54
C SER A 114 1.67 -5.96 19.02
N LEU A 115 2.00 -4.80 18.44
CA LEU A 115 2.36 -4.66 17.03
C LEU A 115 3.87 -4.50 16.95
N SER A 116 4.56 -5.39 16.24
CA SER A 116 6.02 -5.33 16.09
C SER A 116 6.48 -5.44 14.65
N GLU A 117 7.74 -5.09 14.42
CA GLU A 117 8.45 -5.30 13.14
C GLU A 117 7.67 -4.78 11.93
N PRO A 118 7.41 -3.46 11.86
CA PRO A 118 6.70 -2.90 10.73
C PRO A 118 7.46 -3.14 9.43
N SER A 119 6.73 -3.45 8.37
CA SER A 119 7.25 -3.51 7.00
C SER A 119 6.41 -2.63 6.10
N VAL A 120 7.04 -1.96 5.14
CA VAL A 120 6.42 -0.96 4.28
C VAL A 120 6.78 -1.25 2.84
N HIS A 121 5.76 -1.25 1.98
CA HIS A 121 5.92 -1.23 0.54
C HIS A 121 5.26 0.01 -0.05
N VAL A 122 6.10 0.93 -0.54
CA VAL A 122 5.65 2.15 -1.20
C VAL A 122 5.53 1.89 -2.70
N VAL A 123 4.32 2.02 -3.23
CA VAL A 123 4.03 1.91 -4.67
C VAL A 123 4.23 3.26 -5.37
N SER A 124 3.88 4.35 -4.69
CA SER A 124 4.09 5.72 -5.16
C SER A 124 4.32 6.65 -3.98
N GLY A 125 5.25 7.60 -4.14
CA GLY A 125 5.58 8.58 -3.11
C GLY A 125 6.81 8.19 -2.29
N HIS A 126 6.85 8.71 -1.07
CA HIS A 126 7.93 8.50 -0.10
C HIS A 126 7.35 8.24 1.29
N TYR A 127 8.11 7.47 2.05
CA TYR A 127 7.87 7.24 3.47
C TYR A 127 8.71 8.23 4.26
N ALA A 128 8.08 9.33 4.68
CA ALA A 128 8.76 10.51 5.22
C ALA A 128 9.04 10.38 6.72
N GLU A 129 8.08 9.85 7.47
CA GLU A 129 8.23 9.59 8.91
C GLU A 129 7.95 8.12 9.20
N PRO A 130 8.87 7.42 9.89
CA PRO A 130 8.74 5.99 10.07
C PRO A 130 7.69 5.61 11.12
N LEU A 131 6.94 4.55 10.82
CA LEU A 131 6.17 3.72 11.74
C LEU A 131 7.03 3.33 12.95
N VAL A 132 6.41 3.40 14.13
CA VAL A 132 7.03 3.01 15.39
C VAL A 132 7.36 1.51 15.35
N ALA A 133 8.60 1.15 15.67
CA ALA A 133 9.09 -0.24 15.55
C ALA A 133 8.30 -1.25 16.40
N HIS A 134 7.78 -0.81 17.54
CA HIS A 134 6.99 -1.63 18.45
C HIS A 134 5.92 -0.80 19.16
N LEU A 135 4.67 -1.25 19.08
CA LEU A 135 3.52 -0.71 19.81
C LEU A 135 2.98 -1.78 20.75
N GLY A 136 3.31 -1.66 22.03
CA GLY A 136 2.76 -2.51 23.08
C GLY A 136 1.27 -2.25 23.34
N PRO A 137 0.66 -3.02 24.26
CA PRO A 137 -0.69 -2.75 24.74
C PRO A 137 -0.90 -1.30 25.17
N SER A 138 -2.05 -0.71 24.83
CA SER A 138 -2.42 0.68 25.15
C SER A 138 -1.48 1.78 24.62
N SER A 139 -0.63 1.48 23.63
CA SER A 139 0.29 2.45 23.03
C SER A 139 -0.21 2.99 21.68
N SER A 140 0.41 4.06 21.20
CA SER A 140 0.06 4.70 19.93
C SER A 140 1.30 5.13 19.17
N GLY A 141 1.18 5.23 17.85
CA GLY A 141 2.23 5.71 16.97
C GLY A 141 1.67 6.43 15.76
N THR A 142 2.53 7.20 15.11
CA THR A 142 2.20 7.92 13.89
C THR A 142 3.21 7.60 12.79
N ALA A 143 2.82 7.80 11.54
CA ALA A 143 3.71 7.78 10.39
C ALA A 143 3.20 8.72 9.30
N LEU A 144 4.09 9.10 8.39
CA LEU A 144 3.78 10.02 7.30
C LEU A 144 4.29 9.49 5.97
N PHE A 145 3.39 9.47 4.99
CA PHE A 145 3.70 9.20 3.60
C PHE A 145 3.42 10.45 2.78
N THR A 146 4.28 10.79 1.83
CA THR A 146 4.14 11.98 0.98
C THR A 146 4.28 11.61 -0.48
N LYS A 147 3.72 12.40 -1.41
CA LYS A 147 4.00 12.17 -2.83
C LYS A 147 5.45 12.48 -3.17
N THR A 148 5.90 11.96 -4.30
CA THR A 148 7.18 12.35 -4.91
C THR A 148 7.12 13.83 -5.32
N PRO A 149 8.10 14.66 -4.91
CA PRO A 149 8.20 16.06 -5.35
C PRO A 149 8.20 16.17 -6.88
N HIS A 150 7.61 17.25 -7.40
CA HIS A 150 7.59 17.54 -8.86
C HIS A 150 6.98 16.46 -9.77
N CYS A 151 6.32 15.43 -9.22
CA CYS A 151 5.57 14.45 -9.99
C CYS A 151 4.06 14.59 -9.76
N ALA A 152 3.27 14.38 -10.83
CA ALA A 152 1.82 14.25 -10.79
C ALA A 152 1.40 12.84 -10.30
N ARG A 153 1.97 12.41 -9.17
CA ARG A 153 1.71 11.11 -8.54
C ARG A 153 1.25 11.30 -7.10
N GLY A 154 0.55 10.28 -6.60
CA GLY A 154 -0.01 10.24 -5.27
C GLY A 154 0.93 9.68 -4.19
N ALA A 155 0.36 9.44 -3.01
CA ALA A 155 0.97 8.65 -1.95
C ALA A 155 0.21 7.32 -1.84
N VAL A 156 0.88 6.21 -2.18
CA VAL A 156 0.23 4.91 -2.37
C VAL A 156 1.14 3.82 -1.82
N GLY A 157 0.58 2.93 -1.00
CA GLY A 157 1.35 1.84 -0.44
C GLY A 157 0.54 0.91 0.45
N VAL A 158 1.26 -0.04 1.02
CA VAL A 158 0.78 -0.94 2.06
C VAL A 158 1.86 -1.05 3.12
N PHE A 159 1.43 -1.16 4.37
CA PHE A 159 2.33 -1.54 5.45
C PHE A 159 1.73 -2.66 6.28
N THR A 160 2.59 -3.39 6.97
CA THR A 160 2.19 -4.47 7.87
C THR A 160 2.84 -4.34 9.23
N TYR A 161 2.17 -4.86 10.26
CA TYR A 161 2.76 -5.16 11.57
C TYR A 161 2.53 -6.62 11.92
N ASN A 162 3.50 -7.24 12.58
CA ASN A 162 3.32 -8.53 13.23
C ASN A 162 2.36 -8.37 14.42
N LEU A 163 1.34 -9.22 14.51
CA LEU A 163 0.42 -9.31 15.65
C LEU A 163 0.96 -10.33 16.66
N CYS A 164 1.63 -9.84 17.68
CA CYS A 164 2.32 -10.64 18.69
C CYS A 164 1.44 -10.81 19.92
N ASN A 165 1.06 -12.05 20.23
CA ASN A 165 0.32 -12.35 21.45
C ASN A 165 1.30 -12.33 22.63
N GLU A 166 1.09 -11.41 23.58
CA GLU A 166 2.01 -11.18 24.70
C GLU A 166 2.07 -12.33 25.68
N GLN A 167 0.95 -13.03 25.90
CA GLN A 167 0.90 -14.16 26.83
C GLN A 167 1.59 -15.40 26.26
N LYS A 168 1.34 -15.68 24.97
CA LYS A 168 1.86 -16.86 24.27
C LYS A 168 3.24 -16.62 23.64
N LYS A 169 3.76 -15.39 23.72
CA LYS A 169 5.04 -14.94 23.15
C LYS A 169 5.24 -15.42 21.71
N ARG A 170 4.20 -15.27 20.88
CA ARG A 170 4.20 -15.73 19.48
C ARG A 170 3.47 -14.78 18.56
N THR A 171 3.96 -14.67 17.33
CA THR A 171 3.26 -13.96 16.25
C THR A 171 2.12 -14.83 15.73
N THR A 172 0.92 -14.27 15.72
CA THR A 172 -0.32 -14.99 15.32
C THR A 172 -0.83 -14.60 13.94
N GLY A 173 -0.37 -13.47 13.42
CA GLY A 173 -0.71 -12.99 12.09
C GLY A 173 0.03 -11.70 11.77
N LYS A 174 -0.32 -11.10 10.65
CA LYS A 174 0.10 -9.75 10.26
C LYS A 174 -1.12 -8.86 10.07
N MET A 175 -1.17 -7.76 10.79
CA MET A 175 -2.06 -6.66 10.44
C MET A 175 -1.52 -6.01 9.16
N ALA A 176 -2.37 -5.76 8.18
CA ALA A 176 -2.02 -4.98 7.00
C ALA A 176 -2.95 -3.78 6.83
N VAL A 177 -2.39 -2.66 6.41
CA VAL A 177 -3.11 -1.42 6.10
C VAL A 177 -2.65 -0.93 4.74
N MET A 178 -3.60 -0.82 3.81
CA MET A 178 -3.37 -0.28 2.47
C MET A 178 -3.98 1.11 2.36
N PHE A 179 -3.30 1.99 1.64
CA PHE A 179 -3.78 3.33 1.32
C PHE A 179 -3.42 3.70 -0.11
N SER A 180 -4.33 4.42 -0.76
CA SER A 180 -4.13 4.97 -2.11
C SER A 180 -4.73 6.36 -2.19
N ILE A 181 -3.85 7.36 -2.22
CA ILE A 181 -4.20 8.78 -2.28
C ILE A 181 -3.78 9.27 -3.67
N PRO A 182 -4.73 9.43 -4.62
CA PRO A 182 -4.39 9.80 -5.99
C PRO A 182 -3.90 11.25 -6.08
N TYR A 183 -3.25 11.59 -7.19
CA TYR A 183 -2.95 12.99 -7.49
C TYR A 183 -4.22 13.73 -7.95
N ASP A 184 -4.94 13.17 -8.91
CA ASP A 184 -6.12 13.78 -9.51
C ASP A 184 -7.43 13.21 -8.94
N PHE A 185 -8.14 14.03 -8.17
CA PHE A 185 -9.41 13.66 -7.54
C PHE A 185 -10.61 13.82 -8.49
N ASN A 186 -10.44 14.44 -9.66
CA ASN A 186 -11.49 14.48 -10.68
C ASN A 186 -11.69 13.10 -11.32
N LEU A 187 -10.63 12.28 -11.34
CA LEU A 187 -10.62 10.95 -11.96
C LEU A 187 -10.64 9.80 -10.94
N TYR A 188 -10.12 10.03 -9.73
CA TYR A 188 -9.91 8.98 -8.73
C TYR A 188 -10.36 9.43 -7.34
N SER A 189 -10.50 8.47 -6.43
CA SER A 189 -10.87 8.72 -5.03
C SER A 189 -9.81 8.15 -4.09
N ASN A 190 -9.79 8.63 -2.86
CA ASN A 190 -9.02 8.01 -1.79
C ASN A 190 -9.57 6.61 -1.46
N TRP A 191 -8.69 5.63 -1.35
CA TRP A 191 -9.02 4.27 -0.94
C TRP A 191 -8.15 3.81 0.21
N TYR A 192 -8.72 3.01 1.10
CA TYR A 192 -7.99 2.36 2.17
C TYR A 192 -8.59 0.99 2.50
N ALA A 193 -7.75 0.13 3.07
CA ALA A 193 -8.14 -1.21 3.49
C ALA A 193 -7.39 -1.65 4.74
N VAL A 194 -8.03 -2.51 5.54
CA VAL A 194 -7.43 -3.15 6.71
C VAL A 194 -7.76 -4.63 6.74
N GLY A 195 -6.81 -5.46 7.19
CA GLY A 195 -6.98 -6.90 7.27
C GLY A 195 -5.95 -7.60 8.15
N ILE A 196 -6.16 -8.90 8.35
CA ILE A 196 -5.24 -9.77 9.09
C ILE A 196 -4.86 -10.98 8.23
N PHE A 197 -3.57 -11.04 7.93
CA PHE A 197 -2.94 -12.03 7.06
C PHE A 197 -2.09 -13.02 7.87
N ASN A 198 -1.62 -14.06 7.19
CA ASN A 198 -0.78 -15.08 7.82
C ASN A 198 0.66 -14.55 7.98
N ASN A 199 1.45 -15.11 8.89
CA ASN A 199 2.82 -14.64 9.15
C ASN A 199 3.74 -14.70 7.92
N SER A 200 3.49 -15.65 7.01
CA SER A 200 4.24 -15.81 5.76
C SER A 200 3.90 -14.77 4.70
N THR A 201 2.88 -13.93 4.90
CA THR A 201 2.53 -12.87 3.95
C THR A 201 3.61 -11.80 3.95
N GLU A 202 4.17 -11.56 2.77
CA GLU A 202 5.16 -10.50 2.54
C GLU A 202 4.49 -9.15 2.35
N CYS A 203 5.14 -8.08 2.82
CA CYS A 203 4.72 -6.71 2.54
C CYS A 203 5.33 -6.27 1.21
N ASN A 204 4.62 -6.55 0.11
CA ASN A 204 5.11 -6.32 -1.25
C ASN A 204 3.99 -5.79 -2.16
N TYR A 205 4.30 -5.64 -3.45
CA TYR A 205 3.35 -5.15 -4.45
C TYR A 205 2.13 -6.06 -4.59
N ASP A 206 2.30 -7.39 -4.49
CA ASP A 206 1.20 -8.34 -4.62
C ASP A 206 0.20 -8.22 -3.47
N LEU A 207 0.67 -7.93 -2.25
CA LEU A 207 -0.22 -7.63 -1.13
C LEU A 207 -1.00 -6.33 -1.39
N TYR A 208 -0.31 -5.27 -1.82
CA TYR A 208 -0.95 -4.01 -2.21
C TYR A 208 -2.02 -4.25 -3.28
N TYR A 209 -1.68 -4.94 -4.36
CA TYR A 209 -2.55 -5.17 -5.50
C TYR A 209 -3.78 -6.00 -5.10
N GLN A 210 -3.60 -7.03 -4.27
CA GLN A 210 -4.70 -7.83 -3.73
C GLN A 210 -5.65 -6.95 -2.90
N MET A 211 -5.11 -6.17 -1.96
CA MET A 211 -5.91 -5.29 -1.10
C MET A 211 -6.62 -4.21 -1.91
N TYR A 212 -5.94 -3.57 -2.86
CA TYR A 212 -6.48 -2.48 -3.67
C TYR A 212 -7.60 -2.95 -4.60
N ASN A 213 -7.46 -4.10 -5.25
CA ASN A 213 -8.49 -4.62 -6.17
C ASN A 213 -9.60 -5.41 -5.48
N ALA A 214 -9.61 -5.46 -4.14
CA ALA A 214 -10.58 -6.22 -3.34
C ALA A 214 -10.61 -7.73 -3.69
N SER A 215 -9.47 -8.28 -4.10
CA SER A 215 -9.31 -9.72 -4.35
C SER A 215 -9.23 -10.46 -3.02
N LYS A 216 -10.11 -11.44 -2.76
CA LYS A 216 -10.20 -12.21 -1.49
C LYS A 216 -10.74 -11.42 -0.28
N LYS A 217 -11.99 -10.96 -0.37
CA LYS A 217 -12.72 -10.19 0.67
C LYS A 217 -12.81 -10.86 2.06
N CYS A 218 -12.42 -12.13 2.22
CA CYS A 218 -12.39 -12.79 3.53
C CYS A 218 -11.17 -12.41 4.39
N LEU A 219 -10.12 -11.82 3.81
CA LEU A 219 -8.88 -11.50 4.53
C LEU A 219 -8.75 -10.03 4.95
N PHE A 220 -9.56 -9.15 4.36
CA PHE A 220 -9.56 -7.72 4.62
C PHE A 220 -10.88 -7.09 4.16
N VAL A 221 -11.12 -5.86 4.61
CA VAL A 221 -12.16 -4.98 4.08
C VAL A 221 -11.51 -3.74 3.46
N ARG A 222 -12.11 -3.21 2.40
CA ARG A 222 -11.64 -2.04 1.66
C ARG A 222 -12.83 -1.13 1.39
N GLU A 223 -12.61 0.17 1.52
CA GLU A 223 -13.61 1.18 1.16
C GLU A 223 -12.96 2.47 0.65
N LYS A 224 -13.77 3.32 0.01
CA LYS A 224 -13.40 4.71 -0.26
C LYS A 224 -13.37 5.52 1.04
N ALA A 225 -12.59 6.59 1.09
CA ALA A 225 -12.58 7.48 2.25
C ALA A 225 -13.94 8.17 2.51
N SER A 226 -14.71 8.44 1.47
CA SER A 226 -16.10 8.95 1.57
C SER A 226 -17.12 7.89 1.99
N GLY A 227 -16.71 6.63 2.08
CA GLY A 227 -17.57 5.51 2.49
C GLY A 227 -17.64 5.33 4.02
N PRO A 228 -18.27 4.24 4.48
CA PRO A 228 -18.32 3.91 5.90
C PRO A 228 -16.94 3.59 6.48
N SER A 229 -16.85 3.71 7.80
CA SER A 229 -15.70 3.24 8.57
C SER A 229 -15.50 1.73 8.42
N LEU A 230 -14.25 1.29 8.40
CA LEU A 230 -13.88 -0.11 8.29
C LEU A 230 -13.91 -0.79 9.66
N LYS A 231 -14.43 -2.01 9.70
CA LYS A 231 -14.31 -2.95 10.80
C LYS A 231 -13.96 -4.33 10.26
N PHE A 232 -12.80 -4.84 10.65
CA PHE A 232 -12.36 -6.19 10.32
C PHE A 232 -12.16 -7.00 11.60
N LYS A 233 -12.76 -8.19 11.69
CA LYS A 233 -12.63 -9.08 12.84
C LYS A 233 -12.09 -10.42 12.39
N LYS A 234 -11.01 -10.90 13.03
CA LYS A 234 -10.46 -12.24 12.81
C LYS A 234 -9.84 -12.76 14.12
N ASP A 235 -10.10 -14.03 14.42
CA ASP A 235 -9.61 -14.71 15.63
C ASP A 235 -9.97 -13.98 16.94
N GLN A 236 -8.99 -13.39 17.62
CA GLN A 236 -9.16 -12.63 18.87
C GLN A 236 -8.91 -11.12 18.71
N VAL A 237 -8.76 -10.64 17.47
CA VAL A 237 -8.43 -9.23 17.17
C VAL A 237 -9.50 -8.60 16.27
N THR A 238 -9.88 -7.37 16.60
CA THR A 238 -10.65 -6.46 15.75
C THR A 238 -9.80 -5.26 15.35
N ILE A 239 -9.81 -4.91 14.06
CA ILE A 239 -9.24 -3.68 13.53
C ILE A 239 -10.37 -2.75 13.12
N LEU A 240 -10.36 -1.52 13.62
CA LEU A 240 -11.23 -0.44 13.18
C LEU A 240 -10.40 0.59 12.42
N ALA A 241 -10.93 1.13 11.33
CA ALA A 241 -10.24 2.20 10.63
C ALA A 241 -11.16 3.24 9.99
N THR A 242 -10.73 4.50 10.04
CA THR A 242 -11.36 5.62 9.35
C THR A 242 -10.33 6.37 8.51
N MET A 243 -10.79 7.06 7.47
CA MET A 243 -9.95 7.91 6.63
C MET A 243 -10.72 9.20 6.30
N SER A 244 -10.07 10.36 6.41
CA SER A 244 -10.66 11.60 5.89
C SER A 244 -10.55 11.66 4.36
N ASP A 245 -11.56 12.22 3.69
CA ASP A 245 -11.57 12.32 2.22
C ASP A 245 -11.02 13.68 1.75
N THR A 246 -9.70 13.85 1.86
CA THR A 246 -9.01 15.11 1.47
C THR A 246 -7.73 14.82 0.69
N TYR A 247 -6.98 15.86 0.29
CA TYR A 247 -5.66 15.73 -0.34
C TYR A 247 -4.54 15.38 0.65
N THR A 248 -4.79 15.57 1.94
CA THR A 248 -3.86 15.29 3.04
C THR A 248 -4.56 14.42 4.09
N PRO A 249 -5.01 13.21 3.72
CA PRO A 249 -5.86 12.42 4.59
C PRO A 249 -5.13 11.94 5.84
N VAL A 250 -5.93 11.72 6.88
CA VAL A 250 -5.52 11.04 8.11
C VAL A 250 -6.24 9.71 8.15
N ILE A 251 -5.49 8.61 8.18
CA ILE A 251 -6.00 7.27 8.44
C ILE A 251 -5.82 6.98 9.92
N LYS A 252 -6.92 6.74 10.64
CA LYS A 252 -6.89 6.32 12.04
C LYS A 252 -7.16 4.83 12.12
N VAL A 253 -6.25 4.08 12.72
CA VAL A 253 -6.34 2.63 12.91
C VAL A 253 -6.39 2.33 14.40
N GLN A 254 -7.40 1.58 14.83
CA GLN A 254 -7.49 1.07 16.19
C GLN A 254 -7.44 -0.45 16.17
N VAL A 255 -6.59 -1.03 17.02
CA VAL A 255 -6.50 -2.48 17.24
C VAL A 255 -7.11 -2.80 18.60
N LYS A 256 -8.03 -3.76 18.64
CA LYS A 256 -8.79 -4.14 19.83
C LYS A 256 -8.83 -5.65 20.01
N ASP A 257 -9.01 -6.07 21.25
CA ASP A 257 -9.45 -7.43 21.56
C ASP A 257 -10.93 -7.61 21.18
N ASN A 258 -11.34 -8.87 20.96
CA ASN A 258 -12.64 -9.23 20.39
C ASN A 258 -13.83 -9.30 21.33
#